data_AF-A0A1H3XR74-F1
#
_entry.id   AF-A0A1H3XR74-F1
#
_cell.length_a   1.000
_cell.length_b   1.000
_cell.length_c   1.000
_cell.angle_alpha   90.00
_cell.angle_beta   90.00
_cell.angle_gamma   90.00
#
_symmetry.space_group_name_H-M   'P 1'
#
loop_
_entity.id
_entity.type
_entity.pdbx_description
1 polymer ?
#
loop_
_entity_poly.entity_id
_entity_poly.type
_entity_poly.pdbx_seq_one_letter_code
_entity_poly.pdbx_strand_id
1 'polypeptide(L)'
;MRNIACTFNVDGVPTRLNLRKLPRQRRFQAIIDRNVTEYVISDETNNLEYYEGPVLPPYLFEKISALVQQYFPNVKAIVKIGEDNYEDYDDY
;
A
#
# COMPACT_ATOMS: atom_id res chain seq x y z
N MET A 1 4.75 -5.21 -12.25
CA MET A 1 4.93 -4.44 -11.00
C MET A 1 4.38 -3.04 -11.24
N ARG A 2 3.32 -2.62 -10.53
CA ARG A 2 2.74 -1.28 -10.70
C ARG A 2 3.29 -0.36 -9.61
N ASN A 3 3.87 0.76 -10.03
CA ASN A 3 4.41 1.80 -9.17
C ASN A 3 3.66 3.08 -9.45
N ILE A 4 3.33 3.82 -8.39
CA ILE A 4 2.72 5.14 -8.47
C ILE A 4 3.75 6.12 -7.92
N ALA A 5 4.03 7.18 -8.69
CA ALA A 5 4.83 8.30 -8.21
C ALA A 5 3.95 9.54 -8.24
N CYS A 6 3.77 10.17 -7.10
CA CYS A 6 3.01 11.41 -6.96
C CYS A 6 3.74 12.38 -6.05
N THR A 7 3.35 13.65 -6.12
CA THR A 7 3.86 14.69 -5.23
C THR A 7 2.67 15.27 -4.50
N PHE A 8 2.73 15.27 -3.18
CA PHE A 8 1.76 15.92 -2.32
C PHE A 8 2.32 17.23 -1.80
N ASN A 9 1.45 18.17 -1.46
CA ASN A 9 1.85 19.36 -0.72
C ASN A 9 1.48 19.13 0.75
N VAL A 10 2.47 18.91 1.61
CA VAL A 10 2.31 18.65 3.04
C VAL A 10 2.86 19.85 3.78
N ASP A 11 2.00 20.58 4.48
CA ASP A 11 2.37 21.80 5.22
C ASP A 11 3.16 22.84 4.39
N GLY A 12 2.82 22.97 3.10
CA GLY A 12 3.49 23.89 2.17
C GLY A 12 4.79 23.35 1.57
N VAL A 13 5.22 22.14 1.96
CA VAL A 13 6.40 21.46 1.41
C VAL A 13 5.98 20.45 0.35
N PRO A 14 6.53 20.51 -0.87
CA PRO A 14 6.29 19.50 -1.89
C PRO A 14 7.01 18.19 -1.52
N THR A 15 6.22 17.19 -1.14
CA THR A 15 6.68 15.88 -0.68
C THR A 15 6.44 14.83 -1.76
N ARG A 16 7.52 14.25 -2.28
CA ARG A 16 7.43 13.20 -3.30
C ARG A 16 7.20 11.84 -2.66
N LEU A 17 6.10 11.19 -3.03
CA LEU A 17 5.78 9.82 -2.66
C LEU A 17 5.99 8.87 -3.84
N ASN A 18 6.68 7.76 -3.59
CA ASN A 18 6.67 6.60 -4.47
C ASN A 18 5.97 5.43 -3.77
N LEU A 19 4.79 5.04 -4.25
CA LEU A 19 4.01 3.92 -3.76
C LEU A 19 4.26 2.70 -4.66
N ARG A 20 4.68 1.59 -4.08
CA ARG A 20 4.97 0.33 -4.78
C ARG A 20 4.15 -0.81 -4.20
N LYS A 21 3.56 -1.64 -5.07
CA LYS A 21 3.00 -2.93 -4.65
C LYS A 21 4.09 -4.00 -4.75
N LEU A 22 4.34 -4.71 -3.65
CA LEU A 22 5.19 -5.90 -3.59
C LEU A 22 4.31 -7.15 -3.65
N PRO A 23 4.03 -7.72 -4.84
CA PRO A 23 3.05 -8.78 -4.99
C PRO A 23 3.42 -10.06 -4.22
N ARG A 24 4.70 -10.45 -4.23
CA ARG A 24 5.18 -11.66 -3.53
C ARG A 24 5.08 -11.55 -2.02
N GLN A 25 5.19 -10.35 -1.48
CA GLN A 25 5.16 -10.10 -0.03
C GLN A 25 3.79 -9.66 0.45
N ARG A 26 2.87 -9.35 -0.48
CA ARG A 26 1.53 -8.80 -0.20
C ARG A 26 1.61 -7.49 0.61
N ARG A 27 2.65 -6.69 0.34
CA ARG A 27 2.92 -5.41 1.01
C ARG A 27 2.82 -4.25 0.02
N PHE A 28 2.53 -3.08 0.56
CA PHE A 28 2.70 -1.81 -0.12
C PHE A 28 3.85 -1.06 0.54
N GLN A 29 4.72 -0.46 -0.26
CA GLN A 29 5.80 0.38 0.21
C GLN A 29 5.53 1.82 -0.19
N ALA A 30 5.45 2.71 0.80
CA ALA A 30 5.48 4.14 0.62
C ALA A 30 6.91 4.63 0.84
N ILE A 31 7.50 5.24 -0.18
CA ILE A 31 8.86 5.76 -0.13
C ILE A 31 8.81 7.27 -0.20
N ILE A 32 9.29 7.94 0.85
CA ILE A 32 9.41 9.39 0.98
C ILE A 32 10.82 9.70 1.47
N ASP A 33 11.58 10.51 0.72
CA ASP A 33 12.95 10.91 1.09
C ASP A 33 13.86 9.77 1.55
N ARG A 34 13.77 8.63 0.83
CA ARG A 34 14.50 7.37 1.08
C ARG A 34 14.03 6.58 2.32
N ASN A 35 13.15 7.13 3.12
CA ASN A 35 12.45 6.39 4.15
C ASN A 35 11.39 5.49 3.51
N VAL A 36 11.32 4.25 3.96
CA VAL A 36 10.37 3.25 3.47
C VAL A 36 9.43 2.90 4.60
N THR A 37 8.14 3.15 4.40
CA THR A 37 7.07 2.70 5.27
C THR A 37 6.29 1.61 4.57
N GLU A 38 6.11 0.49 5.24
CA GLU A 38 5.40 -0.68 4.73
C GLU A 38 3.99 -0.76 5.29
N TYR A 39 3.08 -1.21 4.43
CA TYR A 39 1.66 -1.41 4.74
C TYR A 39 1.18 -2.76 4.24
N VAL A 40 0.15 -3.29 4.90
CA VAL A 40 -0.56 -4.52 4.51
C VAL A 40 -2.06 -4.23 4.41
N ILE A 41 -2.82 -5.09 3.75
CA ILE A 41 -4.29 -5.02 3.83
C ILE A 41 -4.75 -6.00 4.90
N SER A 42 -5.53 -5.50 5.85
CA SER A 42 -6.10 -6.24 6.97
C SER A 42 -7.09 -7.30 6.53
N ASP A 43 -6.88 -8.56 6.95
CA ASP A 43 -7.77 -9.69 6.65
C ASP A 43 -9.17 -9.52 7.23
N GLU A 44 -9.31 -8.72 8.28
CA GLU A 44 -10.57 -8.50 8.98
C GLU A 44 -11.36 -7.32 8.40
N THR A 45 -10.68 -6.21 8.11
CA THR A 45 -11.34 -4.96 7.73
C THR A 45 -11.21 -4.62 6.24
N ASN A 46 -10.37 -5.36 5.51
CA ASN A 46 -9.97 -5.07 4.13
C ASN A 46 -9.42 -3.64 3.93
N ASN A 47 -8.93 -3.01 5.01
CA ASN A 47 -8.31 -1.69 4.98
C ASN A 47 -6.79 -1.78 4.99
N LEU A 48 -6.15 -0.73 4.51
CA LEU A 48 -4.70 -0.58 4.61
C LEU A 48 -4.31 -0.36 6.07
N GLU A 49 -3.35 -1.13 6.56
CA GLU A 49 -2.80 -1.05 7.91
C GLU A 49 -1.29 -0.87 7.86
N TYR A 50 -0.75 -0.12 8.82
CA TYR A 50 0.69 0.04 9.00
C TYR A 50 1.33 -1.29 9.40
N TYR A 51 2.49 -1.58 8.81
CA TYR A 51 3.27 -2.78 9.09
C TYR A 51 4.64 -2.47 9.70
N GLU A 52 5.47 -1.68 9.00
CA GLU A 52 6.86 -1.43 9.40
C GLU A 52 7.38 -0.07 8.89
N GLY A 53 8.42 0.46 9.54
CA GLY A 53 9.12 1.68 9.12
C GLY A 53 8.72 2.93 9.92
N PRO A 54 9.05 4.13 9.44
CA PRO A 54 8.63 5.36 10.10
C PRO A 54 7.12 5.58 9.91
N VAL A 55 6.44 5.92 11.00
CA VAL A 55 5.01 6.24 10.96
C VAL A 55 4.83 7.56 10.21
N LEU A 56 4.04 7.53 9.14
CA LEU A 56 3.73 8.72 8.36
C LEU A 56 2.64 9.56 9.04
N PRO A 57 2.64 10.88 8.83
CA PRO A 57 1.55 11.75 9.25
C PRO A 57 0.17 11.25 8.79
N PRO A 58 -0.90 11.43 9.59
CA PRO A 58 -2.24 10.94 9.27
C PRO A 58 -2.74 11.36 7.89
N TYR A 59 -2.45 12.61 7.48
CA TYR A 59 -2.78 13.11 6.14
C TYR A 59 -2.17 12.26 5.02
N LEU A 60 -0.88 11.94 5.13
CA LEU A 60 -0.20 11.13 4.13
C LEU A 60 -0.75 9.71 4.10
N PHE A 61 -1.03 9.13 5.27
CA PHE A 61 -1.65 7.82 5.36
C PHE A 61 -3.02 7.77 4.67
N GLU A 62 -3.88 8.77 4.91
CA GLU A 62 -5.19 8.88 4.26
C GLU A 62 -5.05 8.93 2.73
N LYS A 63 -4.12 9.76 2.20
CA LYS A 63 -3.88 9.84 0.76
C LYS A 63 -3.30 8.56 0.17
N ILE A 64 -2.42 7.89 0.88
CA ILE A 64 -1.88 6.58 0.48
C ILE A 64 -3.00 5.55 0.43
N SER A 65 -3.84 5.47 1.46
CA SER A 65 -4.97 4.53 1.52
C SER A 65 -5.92 4.74 0.33
N ALA A 66 -6.29 5.99 0.04
CA ALA A 66 -7.11 6.33 -1.12
C ALA A 66 -6.46 5.93 -2.46
N LEU A 67 -5.15 6.19 -2.63
CA LEU A 67 -4.41 5.76 -3.82
C LEU A 67 -4.36 4.23 -3.95
N VAL A 68 -4.18 3.51 -2.84
CA VAL A 68 -4.20 2.06 -2.84
C VAL A 68 -5.56 1.55 -3.32
N GLN A 69 -6.66 2.06 -2.75
CA GLN A 69 -8.01 1.68 -3.15
C GLN A 69 -8.33 2.00 -4.62
N GLN A 70 -7.94 3.18 -5.10
CA GLN A 70 -8.23 3.62 -6.47
C GLN A 70 -7.47 2.82 -7.53
N TYR A 71 -6.18 2.56 -7.31
CA TYR A 71 -5.30 1.97 -8.33
C TYR A 71 -5.10 0.46 -8.16
N PHE A 72 -5.49 -0.09 -7.01
CA PHE A 72 -5.42 -1.51 -6.71
C PHE A 72 -6.78 -2.05 -6.20
N PRO A 73 -7.89 -1.83 -6.93
CA PRO A 73 -9.25 -2.13 -6.46
C PRO A 73 -9.51 -3.63 -6.21
N ASN A 74 -8.74 -4.51 -6.85
CA ASN A 74 -8.88 -5.97 -6.72
C ASN A 74 -7.97 -6.58 -5.64
N VAL A 75 -7.28 -5.77 -4.84
CA VAL A 75 -6.45 -6.29 -3.75
C VAL A 75 -7.35 -6.44 -2.53
N LYS A 76 -7.77 -7.67 -2.28
CA LYS A 76 -8.43 -8.06 -1.04
C LYS A 76 -7.39 -8.60 -0.06
N ALA A 77 -7.68 -8.42 1.21
CA ALA A 77 -6.96 -9.09 2.26
C ALA A 77 -7.17 -10.61 2.17
N ILE A 78 -6.15 -11.38 2.54
CA ILE A 78 -6.19 -12.83 2.33
C ILE A 78 -6.54 -13.45 3.65
N VAL A 79 -7.80 -13.87 3.75
CA VAL A 79 -8.35 -14.63 4.88
C VAL A 79 -7.30 -15.65 5.34
N LYS A 80 -6.84 -15.49 6.58
CA LYS A 80 -5.87 -16.38 7.22
C LYS A 80 -6.51 -17.76 7.40
N ILE A 81 -6.51 -18.59 6.38
CA ILE A 81 -6.90 -20.00 6.49
C ILE A 81 -5.80 -20.80 5.81
N GLY A 82 -5.23 -21.75 6.54
CA GLY A 82 -4.10 -22.56 6.13
C GLY A 82 -4.41 -23.59 5.04
N GLU A 83 -5.07 -23.19 3.94
CA GLU A 83 -5.20 -24.01 2.73
C GLU A 83 -5.09 -23.13 1.49
N ASP A 84 -4.44 -23.70 0.48
CA ASP A 84 -3.97 -23.11 -0.77
C ASP A 84 -5.03 -22.40 -1.62
N ASN A 85 -4.59 -21.42 -2.42
CA ASN A 85 -4.57 -21.53 -3.89
C ASN A 85 -3.97 -20.28 -4.52
N TYR A 86 -2.77 -20.45 -5.09
CA TYR A 86 -2.00 -19.45 -5.84
C TYR A 86 -2.50 -19.31 -7.30
N GLU A 87 -3.78 -19.51 -7.58
CA GLU A 87 -4.29 -19.58 -8.97
C GLU A 87 -5.11 -18.36 -9.42
N ASP A 88 -5.45 -17.41 -8.54
CA ASP A 88 -6.40 -16.33 -8.88
C ASP A 88 -5.79 -15.07 -9.53
N TYR A 89 -4.54 -15.09 -9.99
CA TYR A 89 -3.88 -13.87 -10.52
C TYR A 89 -3.17 -14.02 -11.87
N ASP A 90 -3.46 -15.08 -12.63
CA ASP A 90 -3.16 -15.13 -14.06
C ASP A 90 -4.47 -14.90 -14.83
N ASP A 91 -4.93 -13.65 -14.92
CA ASP A 91 -5.69 -13.18 -16.09
C ASP A 91 -5.83 -11.64 -16.09
N TYR A 92 -5.55 -11.06 -17.26
CA TYR A 92 -5.59 -9.65 -17.72
C TYR A 92 -4.36 -8.73 -17.58
#